data_AF-A0A845U5X8-F1
#
_entry.id   AF-A0A845U5X8-F1
#
_cell.length_a   1.000
_cell.length_b   1.000
_cell.length_c   1.000
_cell.angle_alpha   90.00
_cell.angle_beta   90.00
_cell.angle_gamma   90.00
#
_symmetry.space_group_name_H-M   'P 1'
#
loop_
_entity.id
_entity.type
_entity.pdbx_description
1 polymer ?
#
loop_
_entity_poly.entity_id
_entity_poly.type
_entity_poly.pdbx_seq_one_letter_code
_entity_poly.pdbx_strand_id
1 'polypeptide(L)' 'MPISEAMLPEFDQEMANTRKTLERVPDDKFAWKPHEKSGTMGWLAAHV' A
#
# COMPACT_ATOMS: atom_id res chain seq x y z
N MET A 1 21.78 19.68 2.04
CA MET A 1 20.98 18.44 2.12
C MET A 1 20.78 17.91 0.71
N PRO A 2 21.14 16.66 0.43
CA PRO A 2 20.66 15.97 -0.77
C PRO A 2 19.13 15.86 -0.72
N ILE A 3 18.51 15.83 -1.89
CA ILE A 3 17.04 15.70 -2.02
C ILE A 3 16.55 14.42 -1.31
N SER A 4 17.34 13.35 -1.33
CA SER A 4 17.02 12.09 -0.65
C SER A 4 16.81 12.26 0.87
N GLU A 5 17.63 13.08 1.55
CA GLU A 5 17.47 13.34 2.98
C GLU A 5 16.24 14.21 3.27
N ALA A 6 15.92 15.15 2.38
CA ALA A 6 14.76 16.01 2.53
C ALA A 6 13.42 15.25 2.38
N MET A 7 13.40 14.13 1.66
CA MET A 7 12.20 13.32 1.44
C MET A 7 11.91 12.30 2.56
N LEU A 8 12.87 12.01 3.45
CA LEU A 8 12.69 10.99 4.50
C LEU A 8 11.52 11.28 5.47
N PRO A 9 11.29 12.53 5.94
CA PRO A 9 10.17 12.79 6.84
C PRO A 9 8.80 12.55 6.19
N GLU A 10 8.65 12.90 4.91
CA GLU A 10 7.43 12.65 4.15
C GLU A 10 7.23 11.14 3.92
N PHE A 11 8.31 10.43 3.60
CA PHE A 11 8.29 8.98 3.48
C PHE A 11 7.82 8.30 4.77
N ASP A 12 8.35 8.70 5.93
CA ASP A 12 7.95 8.13 7.22
C ASP A 12 6.46 8.36 7.50
N GLN A 13 5.95 9.55 7.19
CA GLN A 13 4.53 9.90 7.34
C GLN A 13 3.64 9.05 6.43
N GLU A 14 3.99 8.92 5.14
CA GLU A 14 3.19 8.16 4.18
C GLU A 14 3.23 6.65 4.49
N MET A 15 4.39 6.10 4.85
CA MET A 15 4.52 4.69 5.17
C MET A 15 3.72 4.27 6.42
N ALA A 16 3.51 5.17 7.38
CA ALA A 16 2.63 4.91 8.52
C ALA A 16 1.17 4.72 8.07
N ASN A 17 0.69 5.55 7.15
CA ASN A 17 -0.66 5.44 6.59
C ASN A 17 -0.80 4.21 5.68
N THR A 18 0.23 3.89 4.90
CA THR A 18 0.27 2.67 4.07
C THR A 18 0.10 1.42 4.93
N ARG A 19 0.90 1.26 6.00
CA ARG A 19 0.79 0.11 6.92
C ARG A 19 -0.61 0.00 7.52
N LYS A 20 -1.12 1.10 8.07
CA LYS A 20 -2.48 1.17 8.62
C LYS A 20 -3.53 0.77 7.59
N THR A 21 -3.36 1.13 6.33
CA THR A 21 -4.29 0.74 5.27
C THR A 21 -4.21 -0.75 4.96
N LEU A 22 -3.00 -1.31 4.86
CA LEU A 22 -2.78 -2.74 4.58
C LEU A 22 -3.32 -3.64 5.68
N GLU A 23 -3.28 -3.20 6.95
CA GLU A 23 -3.90 -3.92 8.08
C GLU A 23 -5.42 -4.14 7.94
N ARG A 24 -6.10 -3.38 7.06
CA ARG A 24 -7.55 -3.51 6.82
C ARG A 24 -7.89 -4.51 5.73
N VAL A 25 -6.90 -5.06 5.03
CA VAL A 25 -7.13 -6.03 3.97
C VAL A 25 -7.62 -7.35 4.59
N PRO A 26 -8.83 -7.82 4.27
CA PRO A 26 -9.33 -9.08 4.84
C PRO A 26 -8.61 -10.29 4.23
N ASP A 27 -8.13 -11.20 5.07
CA ASP A 27 -7.40 -12.41 4.65
C ASP A 27 -8.22 -13.32 3.70
N ASP A 28 -9.55 -13.31 3.86
CA ASP A 28 -10.48 -14.08 3.03
C ASP A 28 -10.76 -13.42 1.65
N LYS A 29 -10.21 -12.24 1.38
CA LYS A 29 -10.48 -11.45 0.17
C LYS A 29 -9.29 -11.26 -0.74
N PHE A 30 -8.17 -11.96 -0.55
CA PHE A 30 -7.01 -11.81 -1.43
C PHE A 30 -7.28 -12.08 -2.91
N ALA A 31 -8.23 -12.96 -3.24
CA ALA A 31 -8.64 -13.24 -4.62
C ALA A 31 -9.69 -12.25 -5.18
N TRP A 32 -10.30 -11.41 -4.34
CA TRP A 32 -11.32 -10.46 -4.77
C TRP A 32 -10.74 -9.42 -5.74
N LYS A 33 -11.55 -8.98 -6.70
CA LYS A 33 -11.18 -7.94 -7.66
C LYS A 33 -12.20 -6.79 -7.58
N PRO A 34 -11.76 -5.52 -7.49
CA PRO A 34 -12.68 -4.38 -7.53
C PRO A 34 -13.34 -4.22 -8.91
N HIS A 35 -12.63 -4.65 -9.96
CA HIS A 35 -13.13 -4.71 -11.33
C HIS A 35 -12.43 -5.86 -12.08
N GLU A 36 -13.07 -6.44 -13.10
CA GLU A 36 -12.56 -7.61 -13.83
C GLU A 36 -11.16 -7.38 -14.44
N LYS A 37 -10.86 -6.13 -14.83
CA LYS A 37 -9.57 -5.73 -15.40
C LYS A 37 -8.49 -5.37 -14.38
N SER A 38 -8.83 -5.23 -13.09
CA SER A 38 -7.86 -4.87 -12.05
C SER A 38 -7.00 -6.08 -11.63
N GLY A 39 -5.94 -5.84 -10.83
CA GLY A 39 -5.30 -6.90 -10.05
C GLY A 39 -6.22 -7.44 -8.96
N THR A 40 -5.87 -8.59 -8.38
CA THR A 40 -6.56 -9.09 -7.17
C THR A 40 -6.19 -8.23 -5.95
N MET A 41 -6.99 -8.28 -4.89
CA MET A 41 -6.69 -7.53 -3.66
C MET A 41 -5.32 -7.90 -3.08
N GLY A 42 -4.95 -9.19 -3.11
CA GLY A 42 -3.62 -9.62 -2.69
C GLY A 42 -2.50 -9.03 -3.55
N TRP A 43 -2.71 -8.93 -4.87
CA TRP A 43 -1.75 -8.27 -5.76
C TRP A 43 -1.66 -6.78 -5.48
N LEU A 44 -2.80 -6.10 -5.31
CA LEU A 44 -2.85 -4.66 -5.04
C LEU A 44 -2.17 -4.32 -3.70
N ALA A 45 -2.41 -5.12 -2.66
CA ALA A 45 -1.78 -4.95 -1.35
C ALA A 45 -0.26 -5.19 -1.37
N ALA A 46 0.22 -6.11 -2.20
CA ALA A 46 1.66 -6.44 -2.32
C ALA A 46 2.42 -5.57 -3.33
N HIS A 47 1.71 -4.79 -4.17
CA HIS A 47 2.33 -3.91 -5.17
C HIS A 47 2.79 -2.58 -4.57
N VAL A 48 2.09 -2.10 -3.55
CA VAL A 48 2.40 -0.88 -2.79
C VAL A 48 3.57 -1.13 -1.86
#